data_AF-A0A8I5MXN0-F1
#
_entry.id   AF-A0A8I5MXN0-F1
#
_cell.length_a   1.000
_cell.length_b   1.000
_cell.length_c   1.000
_cell.angle_alpha   90.00
_cell.angle_beta   90.00
_cell.angle_gamma   90.00
#
_symmetry.space_group_name_H-M   'P 1'
#
loop_
_entity.id
_entity.type
_entity.pdbx_description
1 polymer ?
#
loop_
_entity_poly.entity_id
_entity_poly.type
_entity_poly.pdbx_seq_one_letter_code
_entity_poly.pdbx_strand_id
1 'polypeptide(L)'
;MTAITHGSPVGGNDSQGQVPDGQSQHLFLQNQTSSPDSSNENSIATPPPEEQGQGDAPPQHEDEDPAFPHTELAKLDDMINRPRWVVPVLPKGELEVLLEAAIDLSVKGLDVKSEACQRFFRDGLTISFTKILTDEAVSGWKFEIHRCIINNTHRLVELCVAKLSQDWFPLLELLAMALNPHCKFHIYNGTRPCELISSNAQLPEDELFACSSDPRTPKIT
;
A
#
# COMPACT_ATOMS: atom_id res chain seq x y z
N MET A 1 -27.38 60.20 3.48
CA MET A 1 -28.83 60.03 3.33
C MET A 1 -29.07 58.99 2.23
N THR A 2 -29.98 58.04 2.49
CA THR A 2 -30.97 57.40 1.58
C THR A 2 -30.83 57.55 0.05
N ALA A 3 -31.15 56.55 -0.81
CA ALA A 3 -31.98 55.35 -0.60
C ALA A 3 -31.66 54.17 -1.56
N ILE A 4 -32.31 53.03 -1.29
CA ILE A 4 -32.34 51.75 -2.03
C ILE A 4 -33.39 51.79 -3.16
N THR A 5 -33.23 51.04 -4.26
CA THR A 5 -34.33 50.27 -4.90
C THR A 5 -33.83 48.98 -5.58
N HIS A 6 -34.62 47.90 -5.46
CA HIS A 6 -34.52 46.64 -6.20
C HIS A 6 -35.61 46.59 -7.29
N GLY A 7 -35.48 45.72 -8.30
CA GLY A 7 -36.59 45.38 -9.20
C GLY A 7 -36.29 44.22 -10.16
N SER A 8 -37.02 43.11 -10.00
CA SER A 8 -37.08 41.96 -10.94
C SER A 8 -38.39 41.98 -11.75
N PRO A 9 -38.52 41.19 -12.83
CA PRO A 9 -39.36 39.97 -12.81
C PRO A 9 -38.67 38.78 -13.53
N VAL A 10 -38.97 37.48 -13.36
CA VAL A 10 -40.16 36.65 -12.98
C VAL A 10 -41.11 36.28 -14.15
N GLY A 11 -41.29 34.96 -14.33
CA GLY A 11 -42.30 34.30 -15.18
C GLY A 11 -41.73 33.70 -16.48
N GLY A 12 -41.91 32.42 -16.84
CA GLY A 12 -42.61 31.30 -16.18
C GLY A 12 -43.42 30.48 -17.20
N ASN A 13 -43.34 29.14 -17.20
CA ASN A 13 -44.32 28.29 -17.86
C ASN A 13 -44.22 26.82 -17.39
N ASP A 14 -45.27 26.32 -16.73
CA ASP A 14 -45.52 24.90 -16.45
C ASP A 14 -46.34 24.26 -17.57
N SER A 15 -46.25 22.94 -17.79
CA SER A 15 -47.42 22.05 -18.01
C SER A 15 -47.10 20.58 -18.31
N GLN A 16 -47.93 19.71 -17.69
CA GLN A 16 -48.35 18.34 -18.09
C GLN A 16 -47.38 17.13 -17.96
N GLY A 17 -47.87 16.06 -17.29
CA GLY A 17 -47.30 14.70 -17.37
C GLY A 17 -47.77 13.70 -16.28
N GLN A 18 -48.66 12.78 -16.64
CA GLN A 18 -49.23 11.69 -15.79
C GLN A 18 -49.44 10.44 -16.70
N VAL A 19 -49.64 9.19 -16.25
CA VAL A 19 -50.01 8.61 -14.92
C VAL A 19 -49.03 7.42 -14.56
N PRO A 20 -49.30 6.34 -13.79
CA PRO A 20 -48.26 5.47 -13.20
C PRO A 20 -48.22 4.00 -13.74
N ASP A 21 -47.53 3.14 -12.97
CA ASP A 21 -47.51 1.65 -12.97
C ASP A 21 -46.76 0.88 -14.07
N GLY A 22 -46.13 -0.24 -13.66
CA GLY A 22 -45.34 -1.11 -14.53
C GLY A 22 -44.56 -2.22 -13.80
N GLN A 23 -45.24 -3.30 -13.42
CA GLN A 23 -44.60 -4.50 -12.84
C GLN A 23 -43.88 -5.36 -13.89
N SER A 24 -42.77 -5.99 -13.52
CA SER A 24 -42.26 -7.29 -14.02
C SER A 24 -41.14 -7.76 -13.08
N GLN A 25 -41.39 -8.64 -12.12
CA GLN A 25 -41.47 -10.10 -12.27
C GLN A 25 -40.31 -10.72 -13.06
N HIS A 26 -39.37 -11.35 -12.34
CA HIS A 26 -38.72 -12.57 -12.81
C HIS A 26 -38.91 -13.65 -11.74
N LEU A 27 -39.78 -14.61 -12.03
CA LEU A 27 -40.01 -15.82 -11.25
C LEU A 27 -38.91 -16.86 -11.50
N PHE A 28 -39.03 -17.99 -10.80
CA PHE A 28 -38.29 -19.27 -10.89
C PHE A 28 -37.06 -19.42 -10.00
N LEU A 29 -36.94 -20.51 -9.22
CA LEU A 29 -37.99 -21.34 -8.61
C LEU A 29 -37.37 -22.04 -7.40
N GLN A 30 -38.07 -22.05 -6.28
CA GLN A 30 -37.72 -22.88 -5.13
C GLN A 30 -38.08 -24.33 -5.43
N ASN A 31 -37.20 -25.30 -5.12
CA ASN A 31 -37.70 -26.64 -4.80
C ASN A 31 -36.81 -27.37 -3.79
N GLN A 32 -37.43 -27.80 -2.69
CA GLN A 32 -36.90 -28.79 -1.75
C GLN A 32 -37.66 -30.10 -1.95
N THR A 33 -36.97 -31.22 -2.12
CA THR A 33 -37.47 -32.60 -1.93
C THR A 33 -36.25 -33.49 -1.69
N SER A 34 -35.96 -33.93 -0.47
CA SER A 34 -36.48 -35.14 0.20
C SER A 34 -35.98 -36.47 -0.40
N SER A 35 -35.29 -37.26 0.42
CA SER A 35 -34.79 -38.65 0.24
C SER A 35 -35.94 -39.68 0.04
N PRO A 36 -35.74 -41.01 -0.19
CA PRO A 36 -34.75 -41.91 0.45
C PRO A 36 -34.15 -43.09 -0.38
N ASP A 37 -33.30 -43.87 0.30
CA ASP A 37 -32.93 -45.29 0.15
C ASP A 37 -32.81 -45.98 -1.23
N SER A 38 -31.65 -46.62 -1.43
CA SER A 38 -31.59 -48.08 -1.69
C SER A 38 -30.19 -48.65 -1.40
N SER A 39 -30.16 -49.70 -0.59
CA SER A 39 -29.00 -50.53 -0.30
C SER A 39 -28.70 -51.52 -1.43
N ASN A 40 -27.44 -51.92 -1.60
CA ASN A 40 -27.09 -53.35 -1.46
C ASN A 40 -25.59 -53.56 -1.18
N GLU A 41 -25.28 -54.67 -0.52
CA GLU A 41 -23.93 -55.08 -0.14
C GLU A 41 -23.14 -55.68 -1.31
N ASN A 42 -21.81 -55.61 -1.24
CA ASN A 42 -21.00 -56.82 -1.43
C ASN A 42 -19.66 -56.73 -0.67
N SER A 43 -19.42 -57.68 0.22
CA SER A 43 -18.20 -57.74 1.07
C SER A 43 -17.12 -58.63 0.47
N ILE A 44 -15.92 -58.54 1.07
CA ILE A 44 -14.76 -59.48 1.07
C ILE A 44 -13.54 -59.00 0.24
N ALA A 45 -12.51 -58.52 0.94
CA ALA A 45 -11.22 -59.24 1.09
C ALA A 45 -10.19 -58.41 1.88
N THR A 46 -9.77 -58.90 3.04
CA THR A 46 -8.66 -58.35 3.84
C THR A 46 -7.31 -58.90 3.35
N PRO A 47 -6.25 -58.08 3.19
CA PRO A 47 -4.86 -58.55 3.19
C PRO A 47 -4.26 -58.52 4.62
N PRO A 48 -3.20 -59.32 4.90
CA PRO A 48 -2.65 -59.51 6.24
C PRO A 48 -1.67 -58.39 6.67
N PRO A 49 -1.35 -58.30 7.97
CA PRO A 49 -0.41 -57.31 8.52
C PRO A 49 1.05 -57.81 8.57
N GLU A 50 1.94 -56.85 8.84
CA GLU A 50 3.36 -56.98 9.26
C GLU A 50 4.43 -57.32 8.21
N GLU A 51 5.22 -56.31 7.83
CA GLU A 51 6.68 -56.40 7.99
C GLU A 51 7.26 -55.03 8.41
N GLN A 52 8.23 -55.04 9.34
CA GLN A 52 8.79 -53.83 9.95
C GLN A 52 9.85 -53.19 9.06
N GLY A 53 9.44 -52.26 8.20
CA GLY A 53 10.35 -51.34 7.50
C GLY A 53 10.65 -50.11 8.35
N GLN A 54 11.75 -50.12 9.11
CA GLN A 54 12.21 -48.94 9.87
C GLN A 54 12.84 -47.90 8.94
N GLY A 55 11.99 -47.26 8.13
CA GLY A 55 12.33 -46.11 7.32
C GLY A 55 12.39 -44.86 8.18
N ASP A 56 13.56 -44.57 8.74
CA ASP A 56 13.89 -43.27 9.32
C ASP A 56 14.05 -42.23 8.19
N ALA A 57 12.92 -41.89 7.57
CA ALA A 57 12.83 -40.74 6.70
C ALA A 57 13.01 -39.51 7.61
N PRO A 58 13.98 -38.62 7.35
CA PRO A 58 14.04 -37.36 8.06
C PRO A 58 12.69 -36.67 7.92
N PRO A 59 12.17 -36.01 8.97
CA PRO A 59 10.97 -35.19 8.82
C PRO A 59 11.22 -34.27 7.62
N GLN A 60 10.37 -34.38 6.60
CA GLN A 60 10.42 -33.45 5.48
C GLN A 60 10.23 -32.09 6.10
N HIS A 61 11.29 -31.26 6.11
CA HIS A 61 11.19 -29.91 6.66
C HIS A 61 10.09 -29.21 5.89
N GLU A 62 8.95 -29.05 6.56
CA GLU A 62 7.73 -28.54 5.98
C GLU A 62 8.02 -27.13 5.47
N ASP A 63 7.34 -26.74 4.39
CA ASP A 63 7.55 -25.45 3.73
C ASP A 63 7.00 -24.33 4.63
N GLU A 64 7.72 -24.01 5.70
CA GLU A 64 7.33 -23.06 6.74
C GLU A 64 7.20 -21.67 6.10
N ASP A 65 5.98 -21.14 6.08
CA ASP A 65 5.65 -19.84 5.49
C ASP A 65 6.56 -18.75 6.10
N PRO A 66 7.38 -18.04 5.30
CA PRO A 66 8.32 -17.05 5.83
C PRO A 66 7.61 -16.00 6.68
N ALA A 67 8.03 -15.90 7.94
CA ALA A 67 7.39 -15.06 8.94
C ALA A 67 7.31 -13.58 8.51
N PHE A 68 6.09 -13.05 8.47
CA PHE A 68 5.79 -11.67 8.11
C PHE A 68 4.92 -10.99 9.19
N PRO A 69 5.05 -9.67 9.43
CA PRO A 69 4.34 -8.96 10.51
C PRO A 69 2.86 -8.71 10.18
N HIS A 70 2.03 -9.75 10.35
CA HIS A 70 0.60 -9.77 10.06
C HIS A 70 -0.22 -8.71 10.84
N THR A 71 0.15 -8.44 12.09
CA THR A 71 -0.53 -7.45 12.93
C THR A 71 -0.37 -6.04 12.38
N GLU A 72 0.82 -5.71 11.90
CA GLU A 72 1.18 -4.42 11.32
C GLU A 72 0.56 -4.28 9.92
N LEU A 73 0.51 -5.36 9.13
CA LEU A 73 -0.20 -5.40 7.84
C LEU A 73 -1.68 -5.06 8.01
N ALA A 74 -2.37 -5.72 8.95
CA ALA A 74 -3.79 -5.47 9.20
C ALA A 74 -4.06 -4.02 9.68
N LYS A 75 -3.19 -3.47 10.54
CA LYS A 75 -3.27 -2.06 10.96
C LYS A 75 -3.02 -1.10 9.80
N LEU A 76 -2.05 -1.38 8.93
CA LEU A 76 -1.77 -0.54 7.77
C LEU A 76 -2.97 -0.54 6.81
N ASP A 77 -3.52 -1.71 6.49
CA ASP A 77 -4.74 -1.87 5.68
C ASP A 77 -5.89 -1.03 6.26
N ASP A 78 -6.10 -1.09 7.58
CA ASP A 78 -7.09 -0.29 8.30
C ASP A 78 -6.83 1.22 8.20
N MET A 79 -5.56 1.66 8.19
CA MET A 79 -5.19 3.08 8.12
C MET A 79 -5.32 3.63 6.70
N ILE A 80 -4.88 2.89 5.68
CA ILE A 80 -4.90 3.35 4.28
C ILE A 80 -6.31 3.35 3.69
N ASN A 81 -7.20 2.45 4.14
CA ASN A 81 -8.58 2.35 3.64
C ASN A 81 -9.59 3.27 4.36
N ARG A 82 -9.17 4.03 5.39
CA ARG A 82 -10.07 4.97 6.08
C ARG A 82 -10.48 6.16 5.18
N PRO A 83 -11.77 6.57 5.21
CA PRO A 83 -12.26 7.70 4.42
C PRO A 83 -11.74 9.06 4.94
N ARG A 84 -11.36 9.13 6.22
CA ARG A 84 -10.58 10.24 6.77
C ARG A 84 -9.12 9.80 6.79
N TRP A 85 -8.26 10.55 6.09
CA TRP A 85 -6.83 10.22 6.04
C TRP A 85 -6.20 10.17 7.43
N VAL A 86 -5.43 9.11 7.68
CA VAL A 86 -4.58 8.91 8.85
C VAL A 86 -3.18 8.65 8.33
N VAL A 87 -2.18 9.35 8.87
CA VAL A 87 -0.79 9.23 8.43
C VAL A 87 -0.21 7.87 8.87
N PRO A 88 0.18 6.96 7.95
CA PRO A 88 0.69 5.61 8.27
C PRO A 88 2.18 5.58 8.62
N VAL A 89 2.80 6.76 8.77
CA VAL A 89 4.25 6.93 8.94
C VAL A 89 4.55 7.61 10.27
N LEU A 90 4.64 6.79 11.30
CA LEU A 90 5.20 7.10 12.60
C LEU A 90 6.55 6.38 12.76
N PRO A 91 7.45 6.83 13.65
CA PRO A 91 8.69 6.12 13.95
C PRO A 91 8.40 4.71 14.49
N LYS A 92 9.00 3.68 13.89
CA LYS A 92 8.70 2.25 14.13
C LYS A 92 7.22 1.89 13.90
N GLY A 93 6.55 2.64 13.03
CA GLY A 93 5.17 2.40 12.63
C GLY A 93 5.05 1.25 11.63
N GLU A 94 3.82 0.93 11.29
CA GLU A 94 3.43 -0.22 10.48
C GLU A 94 4.18 -0.28 9.15
N LEU A 95 4.21 0.83 8.39
CA LEU A 95 4.89 0.87 7.08
C LEU A 95 6.41 0.62 7.18
N GLU A 96 7.06 1.08 8.25
CA GLU A 96 8.50 0.88 8.46
C GLU A 96 8.81 -0.60 8.72
N VAL A 97 8.04 -1.24 9.61
CA VAL A 97 8.18 -2.66 9.97
C VAL A 97 7.87 -3.57 8.78
N LEU A 98 6.84 -3.24 7.98
CA LEU A 98 6.47 -3.99 6.78
C LEU A 98 7.51 -3.87 5.67
N LEU A 99 8.11 -2.69 5.48
CA LEU A 99 9.22 -2.50 4.54
C LEU A 99 10.45 -3.31 4.95
N GLU A 100 10.84 -3.29 6.23
CA GLU A 100 12.00 -4.05 6.72
C GLU A 100 11.82 -5.57 6.53
N ALA A 101 10.64 -6.10 6.88
CA ALA A 101 10.33 -7.51 6.65
C ALA A 101 10.30 -7.86 5.15
N ALA A 102 9.72 -6.99 4.32
CA ALA A 102 9.64 -7.22 2.88
C ALA A 102 11.01 -7.19 2.19
N ILE A 103 11.93 -6.31 2.62
CA ILE A 103 13.32 -6.26 2.14
C ILE A 103 14.04 -7.56 2.52
N ASP A 104 13.98 -7.97 3.79
CA ASP A 104 14.63 -9.19 4.27
C ASP A 104 14.16 -10.45 3.51
N LEU A 105 12.85 -10.59 3.28
CA LEU A 105 12.31 -11.67 2.47
C LEU A 105 12.71 -11.56 0.99
N SER A 106 12.73 -10.35 0.41
CA SER A 106 13.11 -10.13 -1.00
C SER A 106 14.57 -10.48 -1.27
N VAL A 107 15.49 -10.08 -0.36
CA VAL A 107 16.91 -10.42 -0.44
C VAL A 107 17.15 -11.92 -0.34
N LYS A 108 16.31 -12.65 0.41
CA LYS A 108 16.33 -14.11 0.52
C LYS A 108 15.61 -14.84 -0.62
N GLY A 109 14.89 -14.13 -1.50
CA GLY A 109 14.01 -14.72 -2.51
C GLY A 109 12.82 -15.49 -1.93
N LEU A 110 12.42 -15.17 -0.68
CA LEU A 110 11.34 -15.79 0.06
C LEU A 110 10.04 -14.96 0.04
N ASP A 111 10.10 -13.73 -0.47
CA ASP A 111 8.93 -12.83 -0.59
C ASP A 111 7.79 -13.46 -1.39
N VAL A 112 8.12 -14.26 -2.41
CA VAL A 112 7.14 -14.96 -3.25
C VAL A 112 6.45 -16.14 -2.57
N LYS A 113 7.00 -16.65 -1.46
CA LYS A 113 6.37 -17.72 -0.66
C LYS A 113 5.40 -17.18 0.38
N SER A 114 5.66 -15.97 0.90
CA SER A 114 4.83 -15.33 1.92
C SER A 114 3.67 -14.55 1.30
N GLU A 115 2.44 -15.05 1.45
CA GLU A 115 1.25 -14.33 0.92
C GLU A 115 1.16 -12.94 1.52
N ALA A 116 1.37 -12.79 2.82
CA ALA A 116 1.26 -11.50 3.50
C ALA A 116 2.26 -10.45 2.95
N CYS A 117 3.45 -10.88 2.52
CA CYS A 117 4.41 -10.03 1.82
C CYS A 117 3.90 -9.63 0.41
N GLN A 118 3.37 -10.60 -0.35
CA GLN A 118 2.76 -10.35 -1.66
C GLN A 118 1.55 -9.42 -1.57
N ARG A 119 0.69 -9.58 -0.55
CA ARG A 119 -0.42 -8.69 -0.22
C ARG A 119 0.05 -7.28 0.10
N PHE A 120 1.09 -7.15 0.91
CA PHE A 120 1.69 -5.84 1.17
C PHE A 120 2.14 -5.16 -0.14
N PHE A 121 2.77 -5.88 -1.07
CA PHE A 121 3.16 -5.32 -2.37
C PHE A 121 1.99 -4.90 -3.26
N ARG A 122 0.93 -5.71 -3.35
CA ARG A 122 -0.24 -5.41 -4.19
C ARG A 122 -1.10 -4.28 -3.62
N ASP A 123 -1.40 -4.38 -2.33
CA ASP A 123 -2.55 -3.69 -1.72
C ASP A 123 -2.09 -2.55 -0.78
N GLY A 124 -0.99 -2.75 -0.04
CA GLY A 124 -0.49 -1.80 0.97
C GLY A 124 0.51 -0.77 0.46
N LEU A 125 1.53 -1.21 -0.26
CA LEU A 125 2.76 -0.47 -0.53
C LEU A 125 2.54 0.77 -1.41
N THR A 126 2.00 0.58 -2.61
CA THR A 126 1.75 1.67 -3.57
C THR A 126 0.78 2.70 -3.02
N ILE A 127 -0.29 2.24 -2.35
CA ILE A 127 -1.30 3.12 -1.74
C ILE A 127 -0.69 3.97 -0.62
N SER A 128 0.12 3.36 0.26
CA SER A 128 0.81 4.06 1.34
C SER A 128 1.72 5.17 0.82
N PHE A 129 2.59 4.85 -0.15
CA PHE A 129 3.52 5.81 -0.73
C PHE A 129 2.83 6.92 -1.52
N THR A 130 1.77 6.60 -2.27
CA THR A 130 0.95 7.60 -2.95
C THR A 130 0.46 8.65 -1.95
N LYS A 131 -0.23 8.22 -0.89
CA LYS A 131 -0.81 9.14 0.09
C LYS A 131 0.23 9.92 0.89
N ILE A 132 1.37 9.35 1.28
CA ILE A 132 2.40 10.11 2.03
C ILE A 132 3.23 11.05 1.15
N LEU A 133 3.25 10.88 -0.17
CA LEU A 133 3.99 11.73 -1.11
C LEU A 133 3.13 12.76 -1.84
N THR A 134 1.84 12.49 -2.06
CA THR A 134 0.98 13.28 -2.95
C THR A 134 -0.29 13.84 -2.30
N ASP A 135 -0.65 13.46 -1.07
CA ASP A 135 -1.84 14.00 -0.40
C ASP A 135 -1.66 15.49 -0.06
N GLU A 136 -2.73 16.29 -0.17
CA GLU A 136 -2.70 17.72 0.13
C GLU A 136 -2.31 18.02 1.59
N ALA A 137 -2.66 17.12 2.52
CA ALA A 137 -2.33 17.26 3.93
C ALA A 137 -0.83 17.14 4.23
N VAL A 138 -0.01 16.60 3.31
CA VAL A 138 1.45 16.44 3.48
C VAL A 138 2.12 17.75 3.91
N SER A 139 1.69 18.89 3.34
CA SER A 139 2.28 20.20 3.66
C SER A 139 1.94 20.72 5.07
N GLY A 140 0.97 20.10 5.75
CA GLY A 140 0.54 20.43 7.11
C GLY A 140 1.09 19.51 8.19
N TRP A 141 1.95 18.54 7.86
CA TRP A 141 2.48 17.58 8.82
C TRP A 141 3.69 18.12 9.60
N LYS A 142 3.93 17.52 10.77
CA LYS A 142 5.08 17.86 11.60
C LYS A 142 6.37 17.37 10.96
N PHE A 143 7.47 18.06 11.23
CA PHE A 143 8.78 17.74 10.64
C PHE A 143 9.26 16.31 10.96
N GLU A 144 8.91 15.80 12.14
CA GLU A 144 9.16 14.41 12.56
C GLU A 144 8.56 13.40 11.57
N ILE A 145 7.37 13.70 11.04
CA ILE A 145 6.66 12.85 10.07
C ILE A 145 7.39 12.90 8.71
N HIS A 146 7.86 14.06 8.27
CA HIS A 146 8.66 14.17 7.04
C HIS A 146 9.96 13.36 7.11
N ARG A 147 10.62 13.31 8.28
CA ARG A 147 11.78 12.43 8.50
C ARG A 147 11.40 10.94 8.40
N CYS A 148 10.22 10.54 8.88
CA CYS A 148 9.73 9.17 8.68
C CYS A 148 9.46 8.84 7.21
N ILE A 149 8.91 9.80 6.43
CA ILE A 149 8.65 9.61 4.99
C ILE A 149 9.95 9.40 4.21
N ILE A 150 10.98 10.24 4.41
CA ILE A 150 12.25 10.07 3.69
C ILE A 150 12.98 8.78 4.11
N ASN A 151 12.95 8.41 5.40
CA ASN A 151 13.53 7.15 5.89
C ASN A 151 12.81 5.90 5.32
N ASN A 152 11.50 5.95 5.13
CA ASN A 152 10.77 4.90 4.43
C ASN A 152 11.01 4.93 2.92
N THR A 153 11.25 6.11 2.33
CA THR A 153 11.64 6.25 0.92
C THR A 153 13.01 5.62 0.66
N HIS A 154 13.97 5.74 1.58
CA HIS A 154 15.24 5.00 1.49
C HIS A 154 15.03 3.48 1.49
N ARG A 155 14.19 2.96 2.39
CA ARG A 155 13.81 1.53 2.42
C ARG A 155 13.09 1.08 1.14
N LEU A 156 12.25 1.93 0.54
CA LEU A 156 11.65 1.66 -0.76
C LEU A 156 12.72 1.52 -1.87
N VAL A 157 13.73 2.40 -1.88
CA VAL A 157 14.85 2.28 -2.85
C VAL A 157 15.61 0.97 -2.64
N GLU A 158 15.89 0.60 -1.39
CA GLU A 158 16.52 -0.68 -1.03
C GLU A 158 15.69 -1.89 -1.52
N LEU A 159 14.37 -1.87 -1.29
CA LEU A 159 13.44 -2.89 -1.80
C LEU A 159 13.45 -2.96 -3.34
N CYS A 160 13.46 -1.81 -4.02
CA CYS A 160 13.56 -1.76 -5.48
C CYS A 160 14.86 -2.39 -5.98
N VAL A 161 15.99 -2.18 -5.29
CA VAL A 161 17.28 -2.81 -5.62
C VAL A 161 17.24 -4.32 -5.37
N ALA A 162 16.70 -4.77 -4.23
CA ALA A 162 16.55 -6.20 -3.91
C ALA A 162 15.69 -6.96 -4.94
N LYS A 163 14.69 -6.29 -5.52
CA LYS A 163 13.76 -6.83 -6.51
C LYS A 163 14.14 -6.54 -7.96
N LEU A 164 15.23 -5.81 -8.22
CA LEU A 164 15.57 -5.26 -9.54
C LEU A 164 15.77 -6.35 -10.60
N SER A 165 16.39 -7.48 -10.24
CA SER A 165 16.63 -8.61 -11.14
C SER A 165 15.37 -9.38 -11.56
N GLN A 166 14.22 -9.03 -10.99
CA GLN A 166 12.92 -9.68 -11.25
C GLN A 166 12.00 -8.80 -12.10
N ASP A 167 12.48 -7.65 -12.61
CA ASP A 167 11.74 -6.70 -13.45
C ASP A 167 10.35 -6.33 -12.91
N TRP A 168 10.26 -6.09 -11.60
CA TRP A 168 8.99 -5.84 -10.92
C TRP A 168 8.43 -4.43 -11.21
N PHE A 169 7.75 -4.28 -12.35
CA PHE A 169 7.22 -3.00 -12.85
C PHE A 169 6.51 -2.11 -11.81
N PRO A 170 5.62 -2.62 -10.92
CA PRO A 170 4.98 -1.78 -9.89
C PRO A 170 5.96 -1.06 -8.95
N LEU A 171 7.14 -1.64 -8.69
CA LEU A 171 8.18 -0.99 -7.87
C LEU A 171 8.92 0.10 -8.66
N LEU A 172 9.07 -0.06 -9.98
CA LEU A 172 9.67 0.97 -10.84
C LEU A 172 8.75 2.19 -11.01
N GLU A 173 7.44 1.97 -11.16
CA GLU A 173 6.44 3.05 -11.14
C GLU A 173 6.43 3.77 -9.79
N LEU A 174 6.53 3.01 -8.70
CA LEU A 174 6.58 3.55 -7.35
C LEU A 174 7.86 4.35 -7.09
N LEU A 175 9.00 3.88 -7.59
CA LEU A 175 10.29 4.59 -7.56
C LEU A 175 10.23 5.89 -8.37
N ALA A 176 9.59 5.90 -9.54
CA ALA A 176 9.39 7.10 -10.34
C ALA A 176 8.55 8.15 -9.58
N MET A 177 7.51 7.74 -8.85
CA MET A 177 6.75 8.63 -7.97
C MET A 177 7.58 9.12 -6.76
N ALA A 178 8.37 8.23 -6.14
CA ALA A 178 9.23 8.54 -5.01
C ALA A 178 10.36 9.54 -5.34
N LEU A 179 10.83 9.53 -6.59
CA LEU A 179 11.86 10.44 -7.10
C LEU A 179 11.30 11.66 -7.86
N ASN A 180 9.98 11.80 -8.01
CA ASN A 180 9.36 12.90 -8.74
C ASN A 180 9.46 14.23 -7.99
N PRO A 181 10.28 15.22 -8.43
CA PRO A 181 10.49 16.48 -7.71
C PRO A 181 9.22 17.35 -7.62
N HIS A 182 8.16 17.01 -8.36
CA HIS A 182 6.88 17.71 -8.36
C HIS A 182 5.82 17.06 -7.45
N CYS A 183 6.15 16.03 -6.66
CA CYS A 183 5.23 15.52 -5.64
C CYS A 183 5.09 16.49 -4.46
N LYS A 184 4.02 16.39 -3.66
CA LYS A 184 3.74 17.32 -2.55
C LYS A 184 4.86 17.30 -1.50
N PHE A 185 5.37 16.11 -1.19
CA PHE A 185 6.49 15.95 -0.26
C PHE A 185 7.75 16.69 -0.72
N HIS A 186 8.14 16.54 -2.00
CA HIS A 186 9.34 17.17 -2.54
C HIS A 186 9.18 18.68 -2.74
N ILE A 187 8.01 19.16 -3.17
CA ILE A 187 7.71 20.60 -3.24
C ILE A 187 7.80 21.25 -1.86
N TYR A 188 7.25 20.61 -0.82
CA TYR A 188 7.29 21.14 0.55
C TYR A 188 8.72 21.16 1.15
N ASN A 189 9.57 20.21 0.78
CA ASN A 189 10.93 20.10 1.33
C ASN A 189 12.01 20.74 0.45
N GLY A 190 11.74 21.06 -0.82
CA GLY A 190 12.75 21.49 -1.81
C GLY A 190 13.44 22.83 -1.51
N THR A 191 12.91 23.65 -0.60
CA THR A 191 13.54 24.91 -0.14
C THR A 191 14.34 24.74 1.17
N ARG A 192 14.38 23.52 1.73
CA ARG A 192 15.11 23.25 2.97
C ARG A 192 16.60 23.04 2.69
N PRO A 193 17.52 23.57 3.54
CA PRO A 193 18.93 23.22 3.47
C PRO A 193 19.13 21.70 3.67
N CYS A 194 20.15 21.14 3.04
CA CYS A 194 20.53 19.75 3.29
C CYS A 194 21.10 19.60 4.71
N GLU A 195 20.63 18.59 5.44
CA GLU A 195 21.06 18.30 6.81
C GLU A 195 22.54 17.84 6.88
N LEU A 196 23.02 17.16 5.82
CA LEU A 196 24.41 16.73 5.69
C LEU A 196 25.38 17.90 5.57
N ILE A 197 24.98 18.98 4.89
CA ILE A 197 25.78 20.22 4.72
C ILE A 197 25.71 21.12 5.96
N SER A 198 24.58 21.05 6.70
CA SER A 198 24.37 21.85 7.92
C SER A 198 25.13 21.29 9.13
N SER A 199 25.57 20.04 9.04
CA SER A 199 26.53 19.42 9.94
C SER A 199 27.94 19.84 9.48
N ASN A 200 28.85 20.22 10.39
CA ASN A 200 30.22 20.69 10.07
C ASN A 200 31.17 19.63 9.45
N ALA A 201 30.64 18.59 8.80
CA ALA A 201 31.39 17.71 7.93
C ALA A 201 31.66 18.44 6.62
N GLN A 202 32.86 19.02 6.49
CA GLN A 202 33.37 19.50 5.21
C GLN A 202 33.71 18.29 4.33
N LEU A 203 32.68 17.69 3.74
CA LEU A 203 32.82 16.68 2.69
C LEU A 203 33.58 17.32 1.51
N PRO A 204 34.46 16.56 0.83
CA PRO A 204 35.07 17.02 -0.42
C PRO A 204 33.99 17.41 -1.44
N GLU A 205 34.24 18.46 -2.22
CA GLU A 205 33.32 18.91 -3.27
C GLU A 205 33.05 17.78 -4.29
N ASP A 206 34.03 16.90 -4.50
CA ASP A 206 33.96 15.70 -5.34
C ASP A 206 33.02 14.59 -4.81
N GLU A 207 32.55 14.68 -3.55
CA GLU A 207 31.62 13.74 -2.91
C GLU A 207 30.20 14.33 -2.73
N LEU A 208 30.01 15.62 -3.03
CA LEU A 208 28.76 16.37 -2.83
C LEU A 208 27.82 16.27 -4.05
N PHE A 209 27.04 15.20 -4.12
CA PHE A 209 26.01 15.02 -5.16
C PHE A 209 24.64 15.61 -4.75
N ALA A 210 23.85 16.01 -5.75
CA ALA A 210 22.44 16.41 -5.62
C ALA A 210 22.11 17.52 -4.57
N CYS A 211 23.06 18.41 -4.29
CA CYS A 211 22.86 19.52 -3.35
C CYS A 211 22.12 20.70 -4.01
N SER A 212 21.06 21.19 -3.38
CA SER A 212 20.35 22.39 -3.83
C SER A 212 21.23 23.64 -3.64
N SER A 213 21.38 24.46 -4.68
CA SER A 213 22.17 25.69 -4.63
C SER A 213 21.53 26.69 -3.66
N ASP A 214 22.24 27.09 -2.60
CA ASP A 214 21.66 27.97 -1.56
C ASP A 214 21.24 29.34 -2.15
N PRO A 215 19.93 29.65 -2.19
CA PRO A 215 19.44 30.92 -2.74
C PRO A 215 19.82 32.15 -1.91
N ARG A 216 20.44 31.97 -0.73
CA ARG A 216 20.93 33.06 0.12
C ARG A 216 22.38 33.43 -0.14
N THR A 217 23.09 32.73 -1.03
CA THR A 217 24.44 33.14 -1.43
C THR A 217 24.36 34.45 -2.23
N PRO A 218 24.93 35.58 -1.75
CA PRO A 218 24.97 36.79 -2.55
C PRO A 218 25.89 36.56 -3.74
N LYS A 219 25.39 36.82 -4.95
CA LYS A 219 26.23 36.78 -6.15
C LYS A 219 27.32 37.84 -6.01
N ILE A 220 28.57 37.41 -5.92
CA ILE A 220 29.72 38.30 -5.99
C ILE A 220 29.85 38.76 -7.45
N THR A 221 29.36 39.96 -7.74
CA THR A 221 29.64 40.74 -8.97
C THR A 221 30.87 41.60 -8.77
#